data_AF-A0A9C9Q4Q1-F1
#
_entry.id   AF-A0A9C9Q4Q1-F1
#
_cell.length_a   1.000
_cell.length_b   1.000
_cell.length_c   1.000
_cell.angle_alpha   90.00
_cell.angle_beta   90.00
_cell.angle_gamma   90.00
#
_symmetry.space_group_name_H-M   'P 1'
#
loop_
_entity.id
_entity.type
_entity.pdbx_description
1 polymer ?
#
loop_
_entity_poly.entity_id
_entity_poly.type
_entity_poly.pdbx_seq_one_letter_code
_entity_poly.pdbx_strand_id
1 'polypeptide(L)'
;VRDEFQVLNRDLREQIVENEGNRGDVLEKVFSGVDVVAESDAGKTFRAFWRLLTDPEQTLEFEEALERVFSREFTHKLTRRERRFLMQLTRLLLDNGGEVHEVFQQFARGLKQFVQSRAYQEQRRLNQLLRLAQRRAREAKERFRPTDDIGLELHLTSANVRSVSQWQLHDPSTGRVEGGIAAAEPVEISLEAVGELLAQSEIDFRQLREQLVALLARREQVSVAEVLETYPAEQGLGTVVGLLALAAREGIRTDQRDRVCWTGLDGVMRCACIPRIYFVRRRHDRVG
;
A
#
# COMPACT_ATOMS: atom_id res chain seq x y z
N VAL A 1 -7.02 -17.64 22.81
CA VAL A 1 -5.91 -16.83 22.28
C VAL A 1 -6.11 -16.44 20.82
N ARG A 2 -5.84 -17.30 19.82
CA ARG A 2 -5.99 -16.92 18.39
C ARG A 2 -7.37 -16.35 18.03
N ASP A 3 -8.43 -17.01 18.48
CA ASP A 3 -9.81 -16.57 18.20
C ASP A 3 -10.17 -15.28 18.93
N GLU A 4 -9.68 -15.09 20.17
CA GLU A 4 -9.82 -13.83 20.91
C GLU A 4 -9.14 -12.67 20.17
N PHE A 5 -7.98 -12.90 19.55
CA PHE A 5 -7.30 -11.89 18.73
C PHE A 5 -8.08 -11.55 17.46
N GLN A 6 -8.77 -12.51 16.85
CA GLN A 6 -9.60 -12.25 15.66
C GLN A 6 -10.85 -11.44 16.02
N VAL A 7 -11.52 -11.78 17.13
CA VAL A 7 -12.68 -11.03 17.65
C VAL A 7 -12.26 -9.60 17.97
N LEU A 8 -11.17 -9.44 18.71
CA LEU A 8 -10.62 -8.14 19.07
C LEU A 8 -10.25 -7.30 17.84
N ASN A 9 -9.67 -7.89 16.79
CA ASN A 9 -9.35 -7.17 15.55
C ASN A 9 -10.61 -6.64 14.85
N ARG A 10 -11.70 -7.42 14.86
CA ARG A 10 -12.99 -6.96 14.33
C ARG A 10 -13.53 -5.80 15.14
N ASP A 11 -13.56 -5.93 16.46
CA ASP A 11 -14.12 -4.93 17.37
C ASP A 11 -13.32 -3.61 17.31
N LEU A 12 -11.99 -3.69 17.19
CA LEU A 12 -11.13 -2.53 17.03
C LEU A 12 -11.39 -1.80 15.70
N ARG A 13 -11.57 -2.55 14.60
CA ARG A 13 -11.93 -1.97 13.29
C ARG A 13 -13.29 -1.29 13.33
N GLU A 14 -14.26 -1.89 14.01
CA GLU A 14 -15.59 -1.32 14.18
C GLU A 14 -15.53 -0.01 14.95
N GLN A 15 -14.83 0.03 16.09
CA GLN A 15 -14.63 1.24 16.89
C GLN A 15 -13.89 2.37 16.14
N ILE A 16 -12.97 2.01 15.23
CA ILE A 16 -12.28 2.98 14.36
C ILE A 16 -13.25 3.61 13.36
N VAL A 17 -14.13 2.81 12.77
CA VAL A 17 -15.11 3.26 11.78
C VAL A 17 -16.23 4.09 12.42
N GLU A 18 -16.62 3.77 13.64
CA GLU A 18 -17.71 4.45 14.34
C GLU A 18 -17.30 5.78 14.99
N ASN A 19 -16.03 5.95 15.38
CA ASN A 19 -15.59 7.18 16.03
C ASN A 19 -15.50 8.39 15.09
N GLU A 20 -16.31 9.41 15.35
CA GLU A 20 -16.32 10.69 14.62
C GLU A 20 -15.29 11.72 15.14
N GLY A 21 -14.44 11.36 16.11
CA GLY A 21 -13.50 12.27 16.80
C GLY A 21 -12.34 12.85 15.96
N ASN A 22 -11.48 13.64 16.60
CA ASN A 22 -10.27 14.21 15.99
C ASN A 22 -9.25 13.09 15.70
N ARG A 23 -8.43 13.26 14.66
CA ARG A 23 -7.45 12.26 14.19
C ARG A 23 -6.52 11.76 15.30
N GLY A 24 -6.21 12.62 16.28
CA GLY A 24 -5.38 12.29 17.44
C GLY A 24 -6.06 11.32 18.40
N ASP A 25 -7.29 11.62 18.85
CA ASP A 25 -7.97 10.85 19.90
C ASP A 25 -8.33 9.42 19.47
N VAL A 26 -8.65 9.22 18.18
CA VAL A 26 -8.94 7.88 17.64
C VAL A 26 -7.65 7.06 17.54
N LEU A 27 -6.57 7.68 17.07
CA LEU A 27 -5.26 7.01 17.02
C LEU A 27 -4.76 6.71 18.43
N GLU A 28 -4.90 7.61 19.38
CA GLU A 28 -4.52 7.41 20.77
C GLU A 28 -5.34 6.30 21.43
N LYS A 29 -6.66 6.21 21.19
CA LYS A 29 -7.48 5.07 21.64
C LYS A 29 -7.08 3.75 20.97
N VAL A 30 -6.74 3.76 19.69
CA VAL A 30 -6.37 2.55 18.93
C VAL A 30 -4.98 2.04 19.28
N PHE A 31 -4.01 2.95 19.44
CA PHE A 31 -2.68 2.63 19.95
C PHE A 31 -2.75 2.22 21.41
N SER A 32 -3.57 2.89 22.24
CA SER A 32 -3.85 2.41 23.59
C SER A 32 -4.50 1.02 23.58
N GLY A 33 -5.34 0.68 22.60
CA GLY A 33 -5.97 -0.63 22.50
C GLY A 33 -4.99 -1.74 22.13
N VAL A 34 -4.05 -1.47 21.22
CA VAL A 34 -2.99 -2.43 20.86
C VAL A 34 -1.93 -2.55 21.93
N ASP A 35 -1.56 -1.44 22.57
CA ASP A 35 -0.71 -1.47 23.76
C ASP A 35 -1.41 -2.17 24.92
N VAL A 36 -2.73 -2.02 25.11
CA VAL A 36 -3.52 -2.76 26.11
C VAL A 36 -3.52 -4.26 25.85
N VAL A 37 -3.41 -4.71 24.60
CA VAL A 37 -3.40 -6.14 24.26
C VAL A 37 -2.00 -6.72 24.41
N ALA A 38 -1.00 -5.96 23.97
CA ALA A 38 0.41 -6.21 24.23
C ALA A 38 0.69 -6.24 25.75
N GLU A 39 0.06 -5.37 26.52
CA GLU A 39 0.18 -5.25 27.98
C GLU A 39 -0.89 -6.02 28.75
N SER A 40 -1.82 -6.69 28.09
CA SER A 40 -2.81 -7.53 28.76
C SER A 40 -2.09 -8.64 29.50
N ASP A 41 -2.68 -9.15 30.58
CA ASP A 41 -2.09 -10.26 31.33
C ASP A 41 -1.84 -11.48 30.43
N ALA A 42 -2.74 -11.74 29.47
CA ALA A 42 -2.57 -12.79 28.47
C ALA A 42 -1.41 -12.51 27.50
N GLY A 43 -1.27 -11.27 27.02
CA GLY A 43 -0.19 -10.85 26.11
C GLY A 43 1.18 -10.83 26.79
N LYS A 44 1.26 -10.35 28.04
CA LYS A 44 2.46 -10.39 28.88
C LYS A 44 2.89 -11.81 29.18
N THR A 45 1.94 -12.69 29.53
CA THR A 45 2.20 -14.11 29.79
C THR A 45 2.69 -14.82 28.53
N PHE A 46 2.03 -14.61 27.38
CA PHE A 46 2.45 -15.19 26.12
C PHE A 46 3.84 -14.68 25.69
N ARG A 47 4.13 -13.39 25.86
CA ARG A 47 5.43 -12.81 25.52
C ARG A 47 6.55 -13.34 26.42
N ALA A 48 6.29 -13.50 27.71
CA ALA A 48 7.22 -14.11 28.65
C ALA A 48 7.47 -15.59 28.30
N PHE A 49 6.42 -16.35 27.99
CA PHE A 49 6.51 -17.71 27.49
C PHE A 49 7.28 -17.83 26.17
N TRP A 50 7.00 -16.95 25.20
CA TRP A 50 7.70 -16.94 23.92
C TRP A 50 9.17 -16.58 24.09
N ARG A 51 9.48 -15.63 24.98
CA ARG A 51 10.85 -15.30 25.36
C ARG A 51 11.56 -16.50 25.99
N LEU A 52 10.92 -17.19 26.92
CA LEU A 52 11.45 -18.43 27.54
C LEU A 52 11.82 -19.48 26.49
N LEU A 53 11.01 -19.64 25.43
CA LEU A 53 11.24 -20.62 24.37
C LEU A 53 12.22 -20.18 23.28
N THR A 54 12.45 -18.88 23.12
CA THR A 54 13.32 -18.33 22.06
C THR A 54 14.70 -17.96 22.62
N ASP A 55 14.82 -17.77 23.93
CA ASP A 55 16.07 -17.48 24.62
C ASP A 55 16.89 -18.77 24.77
N PRO A 56 18.07 -18.89 24.14
CA PRO A 56 18.86 -20.12 24.15
C PRO A 56 19.30 -20.53 25.56
N GLU A 57 19.57 -19.59 26.46
CA GLU A 57 19.96 -19.92 27.84
C GLU A 57 18.80 -20.51 28.63
N GLN A 58 17.61 -19.91 28.53
CA GLN A 58 16.44 -20.41 29.25
C GLN A 58 15.87 -21.70 28.65
N THR A 59 16.03 -21.88 27.34
CA THR A 59 15.66 -23.13 26.66
C THR A 59 16.52 -24.29 27.18
N LEU A 60 17.83 -24.07 27.34
CA LEU A 60 18.75 -25.05 27.94
C LEU A 60 18.36 -25.39 29.39
N GLU A 61 18.07 -24.39 30.21
CA GLU A 61 17.65 -24.62 31.61
C GLU A 61 16.33 -25.39 31.70
N PHE A 62 15.40 -25.11 30.78
CA PHE A 62 14.13 -25.82 30.67
C PHE A 62 14.31 -27.28 30.24
N GLU A 63 15.19 -27.55 29.27
CA GLU A 63 15.53 -28.91 28.83
C GLU A 63 16.18 -29.72 29.95
N GLU A 64 17.12 -29.14 30.69
CA GLU A 64 17.73 -29.78 31.87
C GLU A 64 16.72 -30.07 32.98
N ALA A 65 15.76 -29.16 33.21
CA ALA A 65 14.70 -29.37 34.18
C ALA A 65 13.77 -30.53 33.73
N LEU A 66 13.47 -30.61 32.43
CA LEU A 66 12.73 -31.72 31.85
C LEU A 66 13.47 -33.05 32.07
N GLU A 67 14.77 -33.08 31.81
CA GLU A 67 15.60 -34.27 31.96
C GLU A 67 15.68 -34.74 33.41
N ARG A 68 15.79 -33.79 34.37
CA ARG A 68 15.67 -34.06 35.82
C ARG A 68 14.30 -34.59 36.25
N VAL A 69 13.23 -34.24 35.55
CA VAL A 69 11.89 -34.80 35.79
C VAL A 69 11.81 -36.22 35.23
N PHE A 70 12.36 -36.45 34.04
CA PHE A 70 12.43 -37.76 33.41
C PHE A 70 13.26 -38.78 34.19
N SER A 71 14.29 -38.33 34.92
CA SER A 71 15.13 -39.21 35.75
C SER A 71 14.45 -39.72 37.03
N ARG A 72 13.20 -39.33 37.31
CA ARG A 72 12.46 -39.74 38.52
C ARG A 72 11.74 -41.09 38.34
N GLU A 73 11.51 -41.78 39.45
CA GLU A 73 10.82 -43.08 39.51
C GLU A 73 9.41 -43.07 38.90
N PHE A 74 8.68 -41.95 39.00
CA PHE A 74 7.30 -41.86 38.50
C PHE A 74 7.21 -41.97 36.96
N THR A 75 8.29 -41.68 36.24
CA THR A 75 8.38 -41.72 34.78
C THR A 75 8.14 -43.11 34.21
N HIS A 76 8.40 -44.16 35.02
CA HIS A 76 8.08 -45.55 34.68
C HIS A 76 6.58 -45.81 34.56
N LYS A 77 5.73 -45.01 35.21
CA LYS A 77 4.27 -45.10 35.15
C LYS A 77 3.69 -44.41 33.90
N LEU A 78 4.48 -43.58 33.21
CA LEU A 78 4.06 -42.93 31.97
C LEU A 78 4.05 -43.92 30.80
N THR A 79 3.01 -43.84 30.00
CA THR A 79 2.87 -44.57 28.74
C THR A 79 3.92 -44.13 27.71
N ARG A 80 4.16 -44.98 26.71
CA ARG A 80 5.05 -44.63 25.58
C ARG A 80 4.62 -43.37 24.85
N ARG A 81 3.33 -43.02 24.86
CA ARG A 81 2.78 -41.85 24.17
C ARG A 81 3.08 -40.57 24.97
N GLU A 82 2.89 -40.61 26.28
CA GLU A 82 3.17 -39.48 27.19
C GLU A 82 4.66 -39.14 27.24
N ARG A 83 5.55 -40.14 27.28
CA ARG A 83 7.01 -39.86 27.21
C ARG A 83 7.40 -39.19 25.90
N ARG A 84 6.83 -39.64 24.78
CA ARG A 84 7.13 -39.09 23.45
C ARG A 84 6.61 -37.67 23.31
N PHE A 85 5.43 -37.39 23.86
CA PHE A 85 4.87 -36.03 23.94
C PHE A 85 5.77 -35.10 24.76
N LEU A 86 6.18 -35.52 25.96
CA LEU A 86 7.05 -34.72 26.82
C LEU A 86 8.43 -34.46 26.19
N MET A 87 9.04 -35.45 25.53
CA MET A 87 10.29 -35.25 24.77
C MET A 87 10.14 -34.28 23.60
N GLN A 88 8.96 -34.23 22.99
CA GLN A 88 8.67 -33.32 21.88
C GLN A 88 8.09 -31.99 22.35
N LEU A 89 7.84 -31.82 23.65
CA LEU A 89 7.07 -30.70 24.19
C LEU A 89 7.68 -29.36 23.81
N THR A 90 8.99 -29.19 23.95
CA THR A 90 9.69 -27.94 23.59
C THR A 90 9.48 -27.58 22.12
N ARG A 91 9.68 -28.54 21.21
CA ARG A 91 9.45 -28.34 19.77
C ARG A 91 7.99 -28.04 19.46
N LEU A 92 7.06 -28.78 20.09
CA LEU A 92 5.62 -28.62 19.90
C LEU A 92 5.16 -27.24 20.39
N LEU A 93 5.71 -26.76 21.51
CA LEU A 93 5.45 -25.42 22.04
C LEU A 93 6.07 -24.32 21.17
N LEU A 94 7.26 -24.52 20.62
CA LEU A 94 7.89 -23.62 19.65
C LEU A 94 7.08 -23.50 18.36
N ASP A 95 6.66 -24.63 17.78
CA ASP A 95 5.87 -24.67 16.54
C ASP A 95 4.52 -23.95 16.73
N ASN A 96 3.78 -24.29 17.79
CA ASN A 96 2.49 -23.67 18.08
C ASN A 96 2.61 -22.20 18.54
N GLY A 97 3.67 -21.84 19.26
CA GLY A 97 3.94 -20.47 19.66
C GLY A 97 4.35 -19.59 18.48
N GLY A 98 5.05 -20.16 17.48
CA GLY A 98 5.48 -19.48 16.27
C GLY A 98 4.28 -18.99 15.45
N GLU A 99 3.28 -19.84 15.25
CA GLU A 99 2.04 -19.45 14.57
C GLU A 99 1.33 -18.27 15.26
N VAL A 100 1.22 -18.30 16.59
CA VAL A 100 0.58 -17.22 17.36
C VAL A 100 1.41 -15.93 17.28
N HIS A 101 2.74 -16.04 17.35
CA HIS A 101 3.63 -14.89 17.23
C HIS A 101 3.59 -14.25 15.84
N GLU A 102 3.54 -15.05 14.77
CA GLU A 102 3.40 -14.55 13.41
C GLU A 102 2.09 -13.80 13.21
N VAL A 103 0.97 -14.35 13.70
CA VAL A 103 -0.34 -13.69 13.66
C VAL A 103 -0.29 -12.35 14.40
N PHE A 104 0.35 -12.30 15.57
CA PHE A 104 0.53 -11.07 16.34
C PHE A 104 1.36 -10.03 15.58
N GLN A 105 2.46 -10.44 14.96
CA GLN A 105 3.33 -9.58 14.17
C GLN A 105 2.66 -9.06 12.90
N GLN A 106 1.90 -9.90 12.19
CA GLN A 106 1.11 -9.51 11.03
C GLN A 106 0.03 -8.52 11.41
N PHE A 107 -0.63 -8.70 12.56
CA PHE A 107 -1.62 -7.77 13.09
C PHE A 107 -1.01 -6.39 13.37
N ALA A 108 0.09 -6.34 14.13
CA ALA A 108 0.77 -5.08 14.46
C ALA A 108 1.21 -4.31 13.20
N ARG A 109 1.74 -5.02 12.19
CA ARG A 109 2.09 -4.43 10.89
C ARG A 109 0.85 -3.97 10.12
N GLY A 110 -0.20 -4.78 10.06
CA GLY A 110 -1.44 -4.47 9.35
C GLY A 110 -2.14 -3.22 9.90
N LEU A 111 -2.16 -3.07 11.23
CA LEU A 111 -2.72 -1.87 11.86
C LEU A 111 -1.86 -0.63 11.57
N LYS A 112 -0.53 -0.75 11.71
CA LYS A 112 0.40 0.33 11.36
C LYS A 112 0.20 0.78 9.92
N GLN A 113 0.07 -0.16 8.99
CA GLN A 113 -0.16 0.14 7.59
C GLN A 113 -1.54 0.72 7.32
N PHE A 114 -2.59 0.25 8.01
CA PHE A 114 -3.93 0.82 7.90
C PHE A 114 -3.97 2.29 8.34
N VAL A 115 -3.34 2.60 9.48
CA VAL A 115 -3.21 3.97 10.02
C VAL A 115 -2.38 4.87 9.09
N GLN A 116 -1.31 4.33 8.51
CA GLN A 116 -0.46 5.05 7.57
C GLN A 116 -1.13 5.25 6.21
N SER A 117 -1.98 4.31 5.80
CA SER A 117 -2.72 4.39 4.54
C SER A 117 -3.81 5.44 4.63
N ARG A 118 -4.04 6.18 3.53
CA ARG A 118 -5.17 7.10 3.41
C ARG A 118 -6.55 6.41 3.40
N ALA A 119 -6.60 5.07 3.42
CA ALA A 119 -7.83 4.29 3.35
C ALA A 119 -8.83 4.65 4.48
N TYR A 120 -8.34 4.92 5.69
CA TYR A 120 -9.19 5.40 6.79
C TYR A 120 -9.86 6.75 6.47
N GLN A 121 -9.11 7.68 5.85
CA GLN A 121 -9.64 9.00 5.48
C GLN A 121 -10.70 8.88 4.37
N GLU A 122 -10.45 8.00 3.40
CA GLU A 122 -11.38 7.66 2.31
C GLU A 122 -12.70 7.11 2.87
N GLN A 123 -12.62 6.11 3.74
CA GLN A 123 -13.77 5.43 4.32
C GLN A 123 -14.56 6.36 5.27
N ARG A 124 -13.88 7.22 6.03
CA ARG A 124 -14.54 8.25 6.84
C ARG A 124 -15.27 9.25 5.96
N ARG A 125 -14.64 9.75 4.89
CA ARG A 125 -15.26 10.66 3.93
C ARG A 125 -16.49 10.02 3.30
N LEU A 126 -16.41 8.74 2.91
CA LEU A 126 -17.53 7.98 2.38
C LEU A 126 -18.69 7.92 3.38
N ASN A 127 -18.43 7.53 4.63
CA ASN A 127 -19.46 7.48 5.67
C ASN A 127 -20.08 8.85 5.98
N GLN A 128 -19.27 9.92 5.99
CA GLN A 128 -19.77 11.29 6.13
C GLN A 128 -20.70 11.68 4.97
N LEU A 129 -20.31 11.37 3.73
CA LEU A 129 -21.13 11.63 2.55
C LEU A 129 -22.43 10.82 2.58
N LEU A 130 -22.38 9.55 3.02
CA LEU A 130 -23.56 8.71 3.19
C LEU A 130 -24.52 9.28 4.25
N ARG A 131 -24.01 9.67 5.42
CA ARG A 131 -24.82 10.30 6.49
C ARG A 131 -25.45 11.61 6.01
N LEU A 132 -24.70 12.43 5.27
CA LEU A 132 -25.19 13.66 4.67
C LEU A 132 -26.29 13.38 3.64
N ALA A 133 -26.08 12.39 2.76
CA ALA A 133 -27.07 11.98 1.76
C ALA A 133 -28.35 11.46 2.43
N GLN A 134 -28.24 10.63 3.47
CA GLN A 134 -29.37 10.13 4.25
C GLN A 134 -30.15 11.25 4.93
N ARG A 135 -29.44 12.24 5.52
CA ARG A 135 -30.09 13.42 6.13
C ARG A 135 -30.88 14.22 5.11
N ARG A 136 -30.27 14.53 3.96
CA ARG A 136 -30.94 15.24 2.86
C ARG A 136 -32.09 14.44 2.26
N ALA A 137 -31.95 13.12 2.12
CA ALA A 137 -33.04 12.26 1.67
C ALA A 137 -34.23 12.29 2.64
N ARG A 138 -33.97 12.35 3.95
CA ARG A 138 -35.02 12.46 4.96
C ARG A 138 -35.75 13.81 4.91
N GLU A 139 -35.02 14.91 4.69
CA GLU A 139 -35.61 16.24 4.47
C GLU A 139 -36.44 16.28 3.17
N ALA A 140 -35.96 15.62 2.10
CA ALA A 140 -36.65 15.55 0.82
C ALA A 140 -37.93 14.70 0.87
N LYS A 141 -38.01 13.71 1.76
CA LYS A 141 -39.19 12.86 1.96
C LYS A 141 -40.47 13.64 2.30
N GLU A 142 -40.36 14.81 2.92
CA GLU A 142 -41.51 15.68 3.22
C GLU A 142 -42.08 16.35 1.96
N ARG A 143 -41.30 16.45 0.87
CA ARG A 143 -41.69 17.09 -0.39
C ARG A 143 -41.96 16.13 -1.54
N PHE A 144 -41.34 14.97 -1.55
CA PHE A 144 -41.44 14.01 -2.64
C PHE A 144 -41.78 12.62 -2.13
N ARG A 145 -42.67 11.91 -2.82
CA ARG A 145 -42.99 10.52 -2.53
C ARG A 145 -41.87 9.62 -3.08
N PRO A 146 -41.63 8.44 -2.48
CA PRO A 146 -40.58 7.52 -2.95
C PRO A 146 -40.73 7.04 -4.40
N THR A 147 -41.94 7.15 -4.95
CA THR A 147 -42.29 6.73 -6.32
C THR A 147 -42.31 7.88 -7.32
N ASP A 148 -42.07 9.13 -6.87
CA ASP A 148 -42.07 10.27 -7.78
C ASP A 148 -40.83 10.19 -8.67
N ASP A 149 -41.03 10.41 -9.97
CA ASP A 149 -39.93 10.46 -10.93
C ASP A 149 -39.10 11.73 -10.67
N ILE A 150 -37.84 11.51 -10.33
CA ILE A 150 -36.85 12.54 -10.03
C ILE A 150 -36.12 13.02 -11.28
N GLY A 151 -36.41 12.45 -12.46
CA GLY A 151 -35.80 12.81 -13.74
C GLY A 151 -34.29 12.53 -13.78
N LEU A 152 -33.81 11.65 -12.90
CA LEU A 152 -32.40 11.31 -12.75
C LEU A 152 -32.21 9.82 -13.01
N GLU A 153 -31.65 9.47 -14.17
CA GLU A 153 -31.23 8.09 -14.46
C GLU A 153 -29.87 7.83 -13.83
N LEU A 154 -29.84 7.00 -12.79
CA LEU A 154 -28.60 6.49 -12.23
C LEU A 154 -28.18 5.24 -13.00
N HIS A 155 -27.08 5.34 -13.75
CA HIS A 155 -26.41 4.16 -14.30
C HIS A 155 -25.74 3.39 -13.17
N LEU A 156 -26.47 2.47 -12.56
CA LEU A 156 -25.94 1.57 -11.54
C LEU A 156 -24.91 0.63 -12.17
N THR A 157 -23.80 0.41 -11.46
CA THR A 157 -22.83 -0.63 -11.82
C THR A 157 -23.53 -1.99 -11.71
N SER A 158 -24.01 -2.50 -12.83
CA SER A 158 -24.59 -3.83 -12.91
C SER A 158 -23.58 -4.77 -13.56
N ALA A 159 -23.36 -5.92 -12.92
CA ALA A 159 -22.65 -7.01 -13.55
C ALA A 159 -23.67 -7.95 -14.19
N ASN A 160 -23.69 -8.01 -15.52
CA ASN A 160 -24.45 -9.04 -16.21
C ASN A 160 -23.72 -10.38 -16.02
N VAL A 161 -24.16 -11.18 -15.04
CA VAL A 161 -23.65 -12.53 -14.84
C VAL A 161 -24.13 -13.40 -16.00
N ARG A 162 -23.26 -13.60 -16.99
CA ARG A 162 -23.53 -14.47 -18.16
C ARG A 162 -22.96 -15.85 -17.93
N SER A 163 -23.68 -16.88 -18.39
CA SER A 163 -23.18 -18.25 -18.43
C SER A 163 -21.90 -18.32 -19.26
N VAL A 164 -20.95 -19.17 -18.89
CA VAL A 164 -19.69 -19.40 -19.62
C VAL A 164 -19.96 -19.77 -21.09
N SER A 165 -21.09 -20.42 -21.39
CA SER A 165 -21.51 -20.75 -22.76
C SER A 165 -21.90 -19.55 -23.64
N GLN A 166 -22.09 -18.36 -23.05
CA GLN A 166 -22.43 -17.12 -23.74
C GLN A 166 -21.20 -16.26 -24.01
N TRP A 167 -20.01 -16.72 -23.62
CA TRP A 167 -18.76 -16.00 -23.83
C TRP A 167 -18.31 -16.24 -25.27
N GLN A 168 -18.21 -15.17 -26.04
CA GLN A 168 -17.60 -15.19 -27.35
C GLN A 168 -16.14 -14.74 -27.21
N LEU A 169 -15.26 -15.34 -28.02
CA LEU A 169 -13.88 -14.87 -28.13
C LEU A 169 -13.90 -13.40 -28.54
N HIS A 170 -13.24 -12.57 -27.74
CA HIS A 170 -13.13 -11.15 -28.00
C HIS A 170 -12.43 -10.94 -29.35
N ASP A 171 -13.16 -10.37 -30.32
CA ASP A 171 -12.59 -9.99 -31.61
C ASP A 171 -12.04 -8.54 -31.51
N PRO A 172 -10.70 -8.35 -31.47
CA PRO A 172 -10.09 -7.04 -31.34
C PRO A 172 -10.37 -6.10 -32.53
N SER A 173 -10.95 -6.59 -33.63
CA SER A 173 -11.37 -5.74 -34.74
C SER A 173 -12.66 -4.97 -34.47
N THR A 174 -13.55 -5.47 -33.60
CA THR A 174 -14.87 -4.86 -33.29
C THR A 174 -14.78 -3.58 -32.44
N GLY A 175 -13.66 -3.34 -31.76
CA GLY A 175 -13.37 -2.10 -31.03
C GLY A 175 -12.57 -1.07 -31.82
N ARG A 176 -12.25 -1.32 -33.10
CA ARG A 176 -11.59 -0.32 -33.94
C ARG A 176 -12.62 0.77 -34.26
N VAL A 177 -12.46 1.92 -33.60
CA VAL A 177 -13.03 3.17 -34.09
C VAL A 177 -12.41 3.43 -35.46
N GLU A 178 -13.20 3.34 -36.53
CA GLU A 178 -12.80 3.79 -37.87
C GLU A 178 -12.74 5.31 -37.87
N GLY A 179 -11.65 5.83 -37.31
CA GLY A 179 -11.38 7.25 -37.22
C GLY A 179 -9.98 7.41 -36.65
N GLY A 180 -9.04 7.83 -37.47
CA GLY A 180 -7.74 8.25 -36.97
C GLY A 180 -7.94 9.32 -35.90
N ILE A 181 -7.23 9.21 -34.79
CA ILE A 181 -7.22 10.23 -33.73
C ILE A 181 -6.86 11.57 -34.39
N ALA A 182 -7.80 12.51 -34.43
CA ALA A 182 -7.53 13.85 -34.93
C ALA A 182 -6.44 14.47 -34.04
N ALA A 183 -5.43 15.08 -34.66
CA ALA A 183 -4.40 15.79 -33.92
C ALA A 183 -5.08 16.90 -33.11
N ALA A 184 -5.07 16.75 -31.78
CA ALA A 184 -5.54 17.80 -30.88
C ALA A 184 -4.64 19.03 -31.04
N GLU A 185 -5.22 20.22 -30.95
CA GLU A 185 -4.44 21.45 -30.83
C GLU A 185 -3.51 21.36 -29.61
N PRO A 186 -2.28 21.90 -29.69
CA PRO A 186 -1.33 21.83 -28.59
C PRO A 186 -1.89 22.57 -27.36
N VAL A 187 -2.42 21.81 -26.40
CA VAL A 187 -2.85 22.31 -25.10
C VAL A 187 -1.61 22.43 -24.21
N GLU A 188 -1.42 23.58 -23.55
CA GLU A 188 -0.49 23.69 -22.43
C GLU A 188 -1.07 22.93 -21.23
N ILE A 189 -0.75 21.64 -21.13
CA ILE A 189 -1.12 20.83 -19.96
C ILE A 189 -0.15 21.16 -18.84
N SER A 190 -0.65 21.56 -17.66
CA SER A 190 0.20 21.81 -16.50
C SER A 190 0.87 20.52 -16.04
N LEU A 191 2.09 20.61 -15.48
CA LEU A 191 2.80 19.43 -14.96
C LEU A 191 1.98 18.68 -13.89
N GLU A 192 1.10 19.37 -13.15
CA GLU A 192 0.23 18.72 -12.17
C GLU A 192 -0.87 17.88 -12.82
N ALA A 193 -1.47 18.34 -13.92
CA ALA A 193 -2.53 17.61 -14.65
C ALA A 193 -1.98 16.38 -15.39
N VAL A 194 -0.72 16.44 -15.84
CA VAL A 194 0.00 15.27 -16.38
C VAL A 194 0.17 14.20 -15.28
N GLY A 195 0.42 14.62 -14.03
CA GLY A 195 0.51 13.81 -12.81
C GLY A 195 -0.66 12.85 -12.54
N GLU A 196 -1.89 13.26 -12.84
CA GLU A 196 -3.09 12.44 -12.62
C GLU A 196 -3.34 11.43 -13.75
N LEU A 197 -2.99 11.77 -15.00
CA LEU A 197 -3.00 10.85 -16.14
C LEU A 197 -1.87 9.80 -16.08
N LEU A 198 -0.78 10.10 -15.35
CA LEU A 198 0.41 9.27 -15.12
C LEU A 198 0.17 8.00 -14.30
N ALA A 199 -0.90 7.95 -13.50
CA ALA A 199 -1.19 6.80 -12.63
C ALA A 199 -1.47 5.51 -13.44
N GLN A 200 -1.60 5.62 -14.76
CA GLN A 200 -1.85 4.52 -15.70
C GLN A 200 -0.61 4.07 -16.47
N SER A 201 0.56 4.73 -16.33
CA SER A 201 1.80 4.37 -17.05
C SER A 201 2.86 3.77 -16.12
N GLU A 202 3.37 2.57 -16.47
CA GLU A 202 4.52 1.93 -15.81
C GLU A 202 5.82 2.67 -16.15
N ILE A 203 6.13 3.75 -15.41
CA ILE A 203 7.39 4.50 -15.56
C ILE A 203 8.47 3.87 -14.67
N ASP A 204 9.62 3.49 -15.25
CA ASP A 204 10.76 2.98 -14.48
C ASP A 204 11.59 4.13 -13.87
N PHE A 205 11.12 4.65 -12.74
CA PHE A 205 11.82 5.69 -12.00
C PHE A 205 13.21 5.28 -11.51
N ARG A 206 13.49 3.98 -11.34
CA ARG A 206 14.79 3.50 -10.87
C ARG A 206 15.83 3.70 -11.97
N GLN A 207 15.53 3.27 -13.18
CA GLN A 207 16.41 3.44 -14.35
C GLN A 207 16.68 4.94 -14.63
N LEU A 208 15.64 5.79 -14.59
CA LEU A 208 15.79 7.23 -14.79
C LEU A 208 16.74 7.87 -13.78
N ARG A 209 16.67 7.43 -12.51
CA ARG A 209 17.53 7.96 -11.45
C ARG A 209 18.98 7.50 -11.61
N GLU A 210 19.19 6.25 -12.01
CA GLU A 210 20.54 5.71 -12.31
C GLU A 210 21.21 6.47 -13.46
N GLN A 211 20.46 6.72 -14.55
CA GLN A 211 20.94 7.53 -15.69
C GLN A 211 21.29 8.96 -15.25
N LEU A 212 20.44 9.59 -14.43
CA LEU A 212 20.68 10.93 -13.93
C LEU A 212 21.94 11.00 -13.04
N VAL A 213 22.12 10.04 -12.12
CA VAL A 213 23.32 9.96 -11.27
C VAL A 213 24.58 9.76 -12.11
N ALA A 214 24.52 8.92 -13.15
CA ALA A 214 25.65 8.70 -14.05
C ALA A 214 26.07 9.99 -14.81
N LEU A 215 25.11 10.82 -15.21
CA LEU A 215 25.40 12.10 -15.87
C LEU A 215 25.95 13.14 -14.88
N LEU A 216 25.34 13.26 -13.69
CA LEU A 216 25.80 14.16 -12.64
C LEU A 216 27.13 13.74 -12.01
N ALA A 217 27.60 12.51 -12.23
CA ALA A 217 28.95 12.11 -11.88
C ALA A 217 30.01 12.81 -12.74
N ARG A 218 29.67 13.14 -14.00
CA ARG A 218 30.58 13.74 -15.00
C ARG A 218 30.36 15.23 -15.23
N ARG A 219 29.17 15.75 -14.94
CA ARG A 219 28.78 17.16 -15.11
C ARG A 219 28.22 17.71 -13.80
N GLU A 220 28.46 18.99 -13.51
CA GLU A 220 27.94 19.63 -12.28
C GLU A 220 26.43 19.88 -12.32
N GLN A 221 25.91 20.15 -13.51
CA GLN A 221 24.48 20.34 -13.78
C GLN A 221 24.11 19.75 -15.14
N VAL A 222 22.87 19.27 -15.29
CA VAL A 222 22.35 18.70 -16.54
C VAL A 222 20.87 19.06 -16.68
N SER A 223 20.46 19.53 -17.85
CA SER A 223 19.06 19.82 -18.15
C SER A 223 18.27 18.56 -18.55
N VAL A 224 16.94 18.58 -18.40
CA VAL A 224 16.08 17.47 -18.87
C VAL A 224 16.31 17.15 -20.35
N ALA A 225 16.51 18.17 -21.19
CA ALA A 225 16.80 17.98 -22.62
C ALA A 225 18.14 17.28 -22.85
N GLU A 226 19.20 17.68 -22.14
CA GLU A 226 20.52 17.03 -22.22
C GLU A 226 20.51 15.58 -21.74
N VAL A 227 19.66 15.24 -20.76
CA VAL A 227 19.45 13.85 -20.34
C VAL A 227 18.88 13.04 -21.51
N LEU A 228 17.85 13.57 -22.18
CA LEU A 228 17.17 12.90 -23.29
C LEU A 228 18.03 12.82 -24.57
N GLU A 229 18.99 13.73 -24.75
CA GLU A 229 19.99 13.65 -25.82
C GLU A 229 21.00 12.51 -25.57
N THR A 230 21.36 12.28 -24.30
CA THR A 230 22.35 11.26 -23.94
C THR A 230 21.72 9.87 -23.76
N TYR A 231 20.51 9.82 -23.20
CA TYR A 231 19.70 8.64 -23.00
C TYR A 231 18.34 8.86 -23.68
N PRO A 232 18.18 8.42 -24.94
CA PRO A 232 16.93 8.56 -25.67
C PRO A 232 15.76 7.94 -24.91
N ALA A 233 14.56 8.49 -25.12
CA ALA A 233 13.34 8.04 -24.47
C ALA A 233 12.88 6.66 -24.96
N GLU A 234 13.46 5.58 -24.44
CA GLU A 234 13.14 4.19 -24.79
C GLU A 234 11.67 3.84 -24.49
N GLN A 235 11.08 4.39 -23.41
CA GLN A 235 9.66 4.24 -23.06
C GLN A 235 8.78 5.33 -23.70
N GLY A 236 9.29 6.07 -24.69
CA GLY A 236 8.59 7.18 -25.33
C GLY A 236 8.22 8.29 -24.33
N LEU A 237 6.97 8.77 -24.38
CA LEU A 237 6.49 9.88 -23.55
C LEU A 237 6.69 9.64 -22.05
N GLY A 238 6.60 8.38 -21.59
CA GLY A 238 6.79 8.01 -20.17
C GLY A 238 8.15 8.43 -19.63
N THR A 239 9.21 8.35 -20.44
CA THR A 239 10.57 8.77 -20.06
C THR A 239 10.63 10.28 -19.84
N VAL A 240 10.10 11.06 -20.79
CA VAL A 240 10.11 12.53 -20.76
C VAL A 240 9.34 13.03 -19.53
N VAL A 241 8.18 12.43 -19.31
CA VAL A 241 7.29 12.76 -18.21
C VAL A 241 7.87 12.33 -16.86
N GLY A 242 8.50 11.16 -16.77
CA GLY A 242 9.20 10.70 -15.57
C GLY A 242 10.35 11.62 -15.17
N LEU A 243 11.12 12.11 -16.15
CA LEU A 243 12.18 13.10 -15.91
C LEU A 243 11.60 14.44 -15.45
N LEU A 244 10.50 14.91 -16.04
CA LEU A 244 9.82 16.13 -15.59
C LEU A 244 9.27 16.00 -14.17
N ALA A 245 8.73 14.83 -13.80
CA ALA A 245 8.26 14.57 -12.44
C ALA A 245 9.40 14.56 -11.42
N LEU A 246 10.56 14.00 -11.77
CA LEU A 246 11.78 14.11 -10.97
C LEU A 246 12.25 15.57 -10.87
N ALA A 247 12.25 16.29 -12.00
CA ALA A 247 12.68 17.68 -12.09
C ALA A 247 11.76 18.64 -11.32
N ALA A 248 10.46 18.33 -11.23
CA ALA A 248 9.53 19.11 -10.41
C ALA A 248 9.83 19.01 -8.90
N ARG A 249 10.47 17.92 -8.45
CA ARG A 249 10.81 17.68 -7.03
C ARG A 249 12.23 18.11 -6.68
N GLU A 250 13.19 17.87 -7.57
CA GLU A 250 14.62 18.03 -7.29
C GLU A 250 15.33 19.03 -8.21
N GLY A 251 14.65 19.53 -9.24
CA GLY A 251 15.23 20.40 -10.27
C GLY A 251 15.03 21.89 -10.01
N ILE A 252 15.92 22.69 -10.59
CA ILE A 252 15.89 24.16 -10.56
C ILE A 252 15.30 24.62 -11.89
N ARG A 253 14.15 25.29 -11.83
CA ARG A 253 13.44 25.81 -13.02
C ARG A 253 14.05 27.13 -13.48
N THR A 254 14.07 27.32 -14.79
CA THR A 254 14.48 28.56 -15.46
C THR A 254 13.32 29.09 -16.30
N ASP A 255 13.33 30.37 -16.65
CA ASP A 255 12.31 31.00 -17.52
C ASP A 255 12.44 30.62 -19.01
N GLN A 256 13.48 29.86 -19.35
CA GLN A 256 13.71 29.35 -20.70
C GLN A 256 12.89 28.08 -20.96
N ARG A 257 12.63 27.76 -22.24
CA ARG A 257 11.96 26.53 -22.66
C ARG A 257 12.90 25.68 -23.52
N ASP A 258 12.84 24.38 -23.32
CA ASP A 258 13.55 23.38 -24.12
C ASP A 258 12.57 22.60 -24.99
N ARG A 259 12.98 22.28 -26.22
CA ARG A 259 12.24 21.38 -27.10
C ARG A 259 12.78 19.96 -26.92
N VAL A 260 11.91 19.04 -26.51
CA VAL A 260 12.23 17.62 -26.35
C VAL A 260 11.42 16.79 -27.35
N CYS A 261 12.06 15.79 -27.94
CA CYS A 261 11.42 14.89 -28.90
C CYS A 261 11.58 13.44 -28.44
N TRP A 262 10.55 12.63 -28.69
CA TRP A 262 10.53 11.20 -28.39
C TRP A 262 9.80 10.45 -29.50
N THR A 263 10.06 9.16 -29.62
CA THR A 263 9.31 8.28 -30.50
C THR A 263 8.20 7.61 -29.68
N GLY A 264 6.96 7.70 -30.15
CA GLY A 264 5.85 6.99 -29.53
C GLY A 264 5.96 5.47 -29.74
N LEU A 265 5.19 4.69 -28.97
CA LEU A 265 5.10 3.23 -29.15
C LEU A 265 4.56 2.83 -30.54
N ASP A 266 3.91 3.77 -31.21
CA ASP A 266 3.44 3.68 -32.61
C ASP A 266 4.54 4.00 -33.64
N GLY A 267 5.78 4.25 -33.21
CA GLY A 267 6.92 4.58 -34.09
C GLY A 267 6.91 6.02 -34.61
N VAL A 268 5.93 6.84 -34.22
CA VAL A 268 5.81 8.22 -34.69
C VAL A 268 6.61 9.16 -33.79
N MET A 269 7.50 9.94 -34.40
CA MET A 269 8.27 10.96 -33.68
C MET A 269 7.37 12.14 -33.31
N ARG A 270 7.42 12.53 -32.03
CA ARG A 270 6.67 13.64 -31.45
C ARG A 270 7.61 14.57 -30.71
N CYS A 271 7.26 15.84 -30.62
CA CYS A 271 8.04 16.83 -29.87
C CYS A 271 7.13 17.71 -29.02
N ALA A 272 7.62 18.13 -27.86
CA ALA A 272 6.96 19.09 -26.99
C ALA A 272 7.96 20.15 -26.50
N CYS A 273 7.44 21.32 -26.16
CA CYS A 273 8.19 22.37 -25.48
C CYS A 273 7.92 22.27 -23.97
N ILE A 274 9.00 22.12 -23.19
CA ILE A 274 8.96 22.01 -21.74
C ILE A 274 9.73 23.17 -21.11
N PRO A 275 9.43 23.58 -19.86
CA PRO A 275 10.30 24.50 -19.14
C PRO A 275 11.71 23.90 -19.01
N ARG A 276 12.74 24.73 -19.12
CA ARG A 276 14.13 24.32 -18.91
C ARG A 276 14.36 24.12 -17.41
N ILE A 277 14.55 22.86 -17.02
CA ILE A 277 14.79 22.46 -15.63
C ILE A 277 16.15 21.77 -15.54
N TYR A 278 16.98 22.22 -14.62
CA TYR A 278 18.30 21.65 -14.35
C TYR A 278 18.28 20.75 -13.12
N PHE A 279 18.92 19.59 -13.24
CA PHE A 279 19.37 18.81 -12.11
C PHE A 279 20.79 19.22 -11.74
N VAL A 280 21.02 19.42 -10.44
CA VAL A 280 22.34 19.79 -9.91
C VAL A 280 22.89 18.65 -9.07
N ARG A 281 24.21 18.43 -9.13
CA ARG A 281 24.87 17.44 -8.29
C ARG A 281 24.77 17.90 -6.83
N ARG A 282 23.97 17.20 -6.02
CA ARG A 282 23.97 17.42 -4.56
C ARG A 282 25.38 17.12 -4.04
N ARG A 283 26.09 18.15 -3.56
CA ARG A 283 27.24 17.93 -2.68
C ARG A 283 26.68 17.26 -1.44
N HIS A 284 27.17 16.07 -1.10
CA HIS A 284 26.90 15.50 0.22
C HIS A 284 27.29 16.54 1.27
N ASP A 285 26.33 16.96 2.09
CA ASP A 285 26.61 17.61 3.37
C ASP A 285 27.50 16.66 4.17
N ARG A 286 28.79 16.99 4.22
CA ARG A 286 29.62 16.75 5.40
C ARG A 286 29.36 17.91 6.34
N VAL A 287 29.45 17.61 7.65
CA VAL A 287 29.22 18.46 8.84
C VAL A 287 27.78 18.27 9.35
N GLY A 288 27.52 17.72 10.53
CA GLY A 288 28.34 17.23 11.63
C GLY A 288 27.41 16.60 12.67
#